data_AF-A0A9W8A6T1-F1
#
_entry.id   AF-A0A9W8A6T1-F1
#
_cell.length_a   1.000
_cell.length_b   1.000
_cell.length_c   1.000
_cell.angle_alpha   90.00
_cell.angle_beta   90.00
_cell.angle_gamma   90.00
#
_symmetry.space_group_name_H-M   'P 1'
#
loop_
_entity.id
_entity.type
_entity.pdbx_description
1 polymer ?
#
loop_
_entity_poly.entity_id
_entity_poly.type
_entity_poly.pdbx_seq_one_letter_code
_entity_poly.pdbx_strand_id
1 'polypeptide(L)'
;MFATESEKIQFGCVFAAFLLWVITLFPLYHSRSRSDGNYNHNTPRATTAGVVADRDHRAVGTHLNQFEAFTLFTLAVYFNRFGAGSHRGANILCIIFVAARAFYIIAYLWGKGAVRTFFWTIGFLATFVLFILPFATNY
;
A
#
# COMPACT_ATOMS: atom_id res chain seq x y z
N MET A 1 -4.90 25.01 9.12
CA MET A 1 -3.46 25.31 8.98
C MET A 1 -2.92 24.38 7.91
N PHE A 2 -2.63 24.91 6.71
CA PHE A 2 -2.21 24.10 5.56
C PHE A 2 -0.78 23.57 5.72
N ALA A 3 -0.49 22.45 5.05
CA ALA A 3 0.82 21.81 4.97
C ALA A 3 1.93 22.85 4.74
N THR A 4 3.00 22.82 5.53
CA THR A 4 4.22 23.53 5.18
C THR A 4 4.77 22.99 3.85
N GLU A 5 5.59 23.75 3.13
CA GLU A 5 6.24 23.27 1.88
C GLU A 5 6.93 21.90 2.09
N SER A 6 7.47 21.67 3.29
CA SER A 6 8.12 20.41 3.66
C SER A 6 7.16 19.22 3.81
N GLU A 7 5.87 19.46 4.10
CA GLU A 7 4.86 18.40 4.35
C GLU A 7 4.12 17.96 3.09
N LYS A 8 4.16 18.75 2.01
CA LYS A 8 3.51 18.42 0.73
C LYS A 8 3.96 17.06 0.20
N ILE A 9 5.23 16.70 0.39
CA ILE A 9 5.78 15.40 -0.03
C ILE A 9 5.09 14.25 0.71
N GLN A 10 4.90 14.37 2.03
CA GLN A 10 4.30 13.33 2.86
C GLN A 10 2.85 13.08 2.44
N PHE A 11 2.07 14.15 2.28
CA PHE A 11 0.68 14.05 1.81
C PHE A 11 0.60 13.52 0.38
N GLY A 12 1.51 13.91 -0.50
CA GLY A 12 1.64 13.35 -1.84
C GLY A 12 1.91 11.85 -1.81
N CYS A 13 2.76 11.37 -0.89
CA CYS A 13 3.02 9.94 -0.71
C CYS A 13 1.82 9.18 -0.14
N VAL A 14 1.07 9.76 0.80
CA VAL A 14 -0.19 9.16 1.30
C VAL A 14 -1.20 9.03 0.15
N PHE A 15 -1.36 10.07 -0.66
CA PHE A 15 -2.22 10.02 -1.84
C PHE A 15 -1.74 8.98 -2.86
N ALA A 16 -0.44 8.92 -3.14
CA ALA A 16 0.13 7.90 -4.03
C ALA A 16 -0.10 6.47 -3.49
N ALA A 17 0.05 6.24 -2.19
CA ALA A 17 -0.21 4.95 -1.56
C ALA A 17 -1.69 4.55 -1.66
N PHE A 18 -2.61 5.50 -1.55
CA PHE A 18 -4.04 5.30 -1.81
C PHE A 18 -4.30 4.90 -3.27
N LEU A 19 -3.70 5.59 -4.24
CA LEU A 19 -3.83 5.22 -5.67
C LEU A 19 -3.28 3.81 -5.94
N LEU A 20 -2.12 3.49 -5.37
CA LEU A 20 -1.54 2.14 -5.46
C LEU A 20 -2.50 1.08 -4.90
N TRP A 21 -3.16 1.35 -3.78
CA TRP A 21 -4.20 0.48 -3.22
C TRP A 21 -5.37 0.28 -4.17
N VAL A 22 -5.94 1.34 -4.72
CA VAL A 22 -7.08 1.25 -5.66
C VAL A 22 -6.71 0.44 -6.91
N ILE A 23 -5.52 0.66 -7.47
CA ILE A 23 -5.06 0.00 -8.71
C ILE A 23 -4.89 -1.52 -8.54
N THR A 24 -4.68 -2.03 -7.32
CA THR A 24 -4.52 -3.48 -7.08
C THR A 24 -5.70 -4.34 -7.55
N LEU A 25 -6.91 -3.76 -7.67
CA LEU A 25 -8.10 -4.48 -8.15
C LEU A 25 -8.21 -4.50 -9.68
N PHE A 26 -7.44 -3.70 -10.41
CA PHE A 26 -7.53 -3.62 -11.86
C PHE A 26 -7.38 -5.00 -12.56
N PRO A 27 -6.44 -5.89 -12.16
CA PRO A 27 -6.34 -7.22 -12.76
C PRO A 27 -7.60 -8.07 -12.55
N LEU A 28 -8.25 -7.94 -11.39
CA LEU A 28 -9.48 -8.67 -11.05
C LEU A 28 -10.65 -8.18 -11.90
N TYR A 29 -10.83 -6.87 -12.05
CA TYR A 29 -11.87 -6.31 -12.93
C TYR A 29 -11.66 -6.70 -14.39
N HIS A 30 -10.41 -6.68 -14.86
CA HIS A 30 -10.08 -7.10 -16.23
C HIS A 30 -10.42 -8.58 -16.48
N SER A 31 -10.10 -9.47 -15.53
CA SER A 31 -10.43 -10.89 -15.61
C SER A 31 -11.95 -11.12 -15.64
N ARG A 32 -12.68 -10.47 -14.72
CA ARG A 32 -14.15 -10.58 -14.61
C ARG A 32 -14.90 -10.03 -15.82
N SER A 33 -14.39 -8.99 -16.47
CA SER A 33 -14.98 -8.47 -17.71
C SER A 33 -14.94 -9.48 -18.87
N ARG A 34 -14.12 -10.53 -18.77
CA ARG A 34 -13.96 -11.56 -19.80
C ARG A 34 -14.61 -12.90 -19.43
N SER A 35 -15.22 -13.01 -18.26
CA SER A 35 -15.96 -14.21 -17.85
C SER A 35 -17.36 -14.23 -18.48
N ASP A 36 -17.79 -15.38 -19.01
CA ASP A 36 -18.98 -15.59 -19.85
C ASP A 36 -20.35 -15.38 -19.13
N GLY A 37 -20.59 -14.18 -18.60
CA GLY A 37 -21.93 -13.75 -18.14
C GLY A 37 -22.45 -14.39 -16.85
N ASN A 38 -21.83 -15.46 -16.34
CA ASN A 38 -22.27 -16.16 -15.13
C ASN A 38 -21.73 -15.54 -13.82
N TYR A 39 -21.34 -14.26 -13.85
CA TYR A 39 -20.82 -13.53 -12.70
C TYR A 39 -21.97 -13.02 -11.82
N ASN A 40 -22.07 -13.58 -10.61
CA ASN A 40 -23.07 -13.16 -9.64
C ASN A 40 -22.71 -11.79 -9.02
N HIS A 41 -23.40 -10.74 -9.47
CA HIS A 41 -23.26 -9.37 -8.94
C HIS A 41 -23.68 -9.21 -7.48
N ASN A 42 -24.48 -10.13 -6.95
CA ASN A 42 -24.93 -10.11 -5.55
C ASN A 42 -23.87 -10.68 -4.59
N THR A 43 -22.83 -11.34 -5.12
CA THR A 43 -21.71 -11.87 -4.34
C THR A 43 -20.36 -11.51 -4.94
N PRO A 44 -20.03 -10.21 -5.09
CA PRO A 44 -18.83 -9.77 -5.80
C PRO A 44 -17.51 -10.18 -5.10
N ARG A 45 -17.61 -10.65 -3.86
CA ARG A 45 -16.51 -11.18 -3.03
C ARG A 45 -16.60 -12.70 -2.78
N ALA A 46 -17.70 -13.37 -3.13
CA ALA A 46 -17.91 -14.79 -2.81
C ALA A 46 -17.61 -15.75 -3.97
N THR A 47 -17.27 -15.26 -5.17
CA THR A 47 -16.96 -16.09 -6.35
C THR A 47 -15.64 -16.91 -6.21
N THR A 48 -15.03 -16.97 -5.03
CA THR A 48 -13.64 -17.41 -4.82
C THR A 48 -13.50 -18.87 -4.38
N ALA A 49 -14.49 -19.73 -4.68
CA ALA A 49 -14.45 -21.14 -4.31
C ALA A 49 -14.51 -22.12 -5.50
N GLY A 50 -14.74 -21.63 -6.73
CA GLY A 50 -15.06 -22.50 -7.87
C GLY A 50 -13.99 -22.60 -8.94
N VAL A 51 -13.73 -21.51 -9.67
CA VAL A 51 -12.87 -21.51 -10.85
C VAL A 51 -12.34 -20.08 -11.05
N VAL A 52 -11.38 -19.63 -10.24
CA VAL A 52 -10.75 -18.33 -10.45
C VAL A 52 -9.28 -18.55 -10.78
N ALA A 53 -8.80 -17.94 -11.86
CA ALA A 53 -7.39 -18.03 -12.22
C ALA A 53 -6.51 -17.55 -11.05
N ASP A 54 -5.37 -18.20 -10.78
CA ASP A 54 -4.48 -17.85 -9.66
C ASP A 54 -4.14 -16.35 -9.58
N ARG A 55 -4.18 -15.66 -10.72
CA ARG A 55 -3.96 -14.21 -10.83
C ARG A 55 -4.98 -13.38 -10.05
N ASP A 56 -6.23 -13.81 -10.01
CA ASP A 56 -7.31 -13.08 -9.33
C ASP A 56 -7.24 -13.27 -7.81
N HIS A 57 -6.87 -14.48 -7.35
CA HIS A 57 -6.53 -14.74 -5.95
C HIS A 57 -5.37 -13.85 -5.50
N ARG A 58 -4.32 -13.73 -6.34
CA ARG A 58 -3.20 -12.83 -6.07
C ARG A 58 -3.61 -11.36 -6.06
N ALA A 59 -4.53 -10.93 -6.92
CA ALA A 59 -5.01 -9.54 -6.93
C ALA A 59 -5.76 -9.20 -5.64
N VAL A 60 -6.68 -10.06 -5.19
CA VAL A 60 -7.39 -9.88 -3.90
C VAL A 60 -6.41 -9.89 -2.72
N GLY A 61 -5.48 -10.84 -2.68
CA GLY A 61 -4.45 -10.90 -1.64
C GLY A 61 -3.55 -9.66 -1.62
N THR A 62 -3.19 -9.13 -2.79
CA THR A 62 -2.41 -7.89 -2.92
C THR A 62 -3.22 -6.70 -2.40
N HIS A 63 -4.51 -6.62 -2.73
CA HIS A 63 -5.41 -5.53 -2.31
C HIS A 63 -5.54 -5.46 -0.79
N LEU A 64 -5.81 -6.60 -0.13
CA LEU A 64 -5.94 -6.68 1.31
C LEU A 64 -4.63 -6.29 2.01
N ASN A 65 -3.50 -6.83 1.57
CA ASN A 65 -2.20 -6.47 2.14
C ASN A 65 -1.84 -5.00 1.94
N GLN A 66 -2.19 -4.44 0.77
CA GLN A 66 -1.95 -3.03 0.49
C GLN A 66 -2.83 -2.13 1.36
N PHE A 67 -4.06 -2.54 1.69
CA PHE A 67 -4.91 -1.82 2.62
C PHE A 67 -4.30 -1.78 4.03
N GLU A 68 -3.89 -2.93 4.57
CA GLU A 68 -3.24 -3.02 5.89
C GLU A 68 -1.99 -2.14 5.97
N ALA A 69 -1.12 -2.23 4.96
CA ALA A 69 0.10 -1.45 4.89
C ALA A 69 -0.19 0.06 4.76
N PHE A 70 -1.18 0.44 3.94
CA PHE A 70 -1.60 1.82 3.76
C PHE A 70 -2.14 2.43 5.06
N THR A 71 -2.98 1.69 5.80
CA THR A 71 -3.53 2.17 7.07
C THR A 71 -2.43 2.43 8.09
N LEU A 72 -1.52 1.48 8.29
CA LEU A 72 -0.40 1.65 9.22
C LEU A 72 0.54 2.78 8.80
N PHE A 73 0.87 2.87 7.51
CA PHE A 73 1.71 3.93 6.97
C PHE A 73 1.09 5.31 7.19
N THR A 74 -0.20 5.46 6.87
CA THR A 74 -0.90 6.73 7.04
C THR A 74 -0.90 7.15 8.51
N LEU A 75 -1.21 6.22 9.42
CA LEU A 75 -1.12 6.49 10.86
C LEU A 75 0.28 6.94 11.29
N ALA A 76 1.34 6.30 10.78
CA ALA A 76 2.72 6.68 11.08
C ALA A 76 3.09 8.09 10.58
N VAL A 77 2.63 8.48 9.38
CA VAL A 77 2.84 9.84 8.84
C VAL A 77 2.20 10.88 9.76
N TYR A 78 0.95 10.65 10.17
CA TYR A 78 0.25 11.57 11.08
C TYR A 78 0.87 11.57 12.47
N PHE A 79 1.29 10.43 13.00
CA PHE A 79 1.98 10.36 14.28
C PHE A 79 3.27 11.17 14.26
N ASN A 80 4.06 11.05 13.17
CA ASN A 80 5.24 11.89 13.00
C ASN A 80 4.91 13.38 12.99
N ARG A 81 3.85 13.75 12.27
CA ARG A 81 3.38 15.13 12.14
C ARG A 81 2.92 15.74 13.46
N PHE A 82 2.22 14.98 14.30
CA PHE A 82 1.73 15.46 15.60
C PHE A 82 2.80 15.39 16.69
N GLY A 83 3.73 14.44 16.61
CA GLY A 83 4.85 14.30 17.53
C GLY A 83 6.01 15.26 17.26
N ALA A 84 5.89 16.20 16.32
CA ALA A 84 6.96 17.12 15.90
C ALA A 84 8.25 16.43 15.44
N GLY A 85 8.14 15.23 14.86
CA GLY A 85 9.28 14.49 14.34
C GLY A 85 9.86 15.08 13.05
N SER A 86 11.09 14.70 12.71
CA SER A 86 11.85 15.31 11.60
C SER A 86 11.12 15.23 10.24
N HIS A 87 10.80 16.40 9.66
CA HIS A 87 10.18 16.49 8.34
C HIS A 87 11.04 15.87 7.24
N ARG A 88 12.36 16.11 7.27
CA ARG A 88 13.29 15.59 6.26
C ARG A 88 13.37 14.06 6.32
N GLY A 89 13.47 13.50 7.52
CA GLY A 89 13.48 12.04 7.72
C GLY A 89 12.17 11.42 7.24
N ALA A 90 11.04 12.02 7.61
CA ALA A 90 9.72 11.57 7.19
C ALA A 90 9.54 11.59 5.66
N ASN A 91 10.01 12.64 4.97
CA ASN A 91 9.93 12.73 3.50
C ASN A 91 10.66 11.57 2.81
N ILE A 92 11.87 11.25 3.27
CA ILE A 92 12.67 10.14 2.72
C ILE A 92 11.95 8.81 2.95
N LEU A 93 11.46 8.56 4.17
CA LEU A 93 10.76 7.31 4.53
C LEU A 93 9.46 7.13 3.74
N CYS A 94 8.71 8.22 3.52
CA CYS A 94 7.49 8.21 2.71
C CYS A 94 7.77 7.81 1.25
N ILE A 95 8.83 8.36 0.65
CA ILE A 95 9.23 8.03 -0.71
C ILE A 95 9.67 6.56 -0.80
N ILE A 96 10.48 6.10 0.15
CA ILE A 96 10.92 4.69 0.25
C ILE A 96 9.71 3.76 0.34
N PHE A 97 8.73 4.08 1.20
CA PHE A 97 7.51 3.28 1.33
C PHE A 97 6.75 3.18 0.00
N VAL A 98 6.47 4.30 -0.67
CA VAL A 98 5.73 4.30 -1.94
C VAL A 98 6.46 3.49 -3.01
N ALA A 99 7.78 3.68 -3.15
CA ALA A 99 8.58 2.92 -4.10
C ALA A 99 8.56 1.41 -3.78
N ALA A 100 8.76 1.04 -2.52
CA ALA A 100 8.70 -0.35 -2.08
C ALA A 100 7.33 -0.99 -2.35
N ARG A 101 6.22 -0.25 -2.12
CA ARG A 101 4.87 -0.75 -2.40
C ARG A 101 4.60 -0.93 -3.89
N ALA A 102 5.09 -0.04 -4.75
CA ALA A 102 4.98 -0.21 -6.19
C ALA A 102 5.65 -1.51 -6.66
N PHE A 103 6.89 -1.77 -6.24
CA PHE A 103 7.59 -3.01 -6.57
C PHE A 103 6.96 -4.25 -5.91
N TYR A 104 6.50 -4.13 -4.67
CA TYR A 104 5.77 -5.20 -3.98
C TYR A 104 4.54 -5.65 -4.76
N ILE A 105 3.69 -4.71 -5.21
CA ILE A 105 2.47 -5.01 -5.97
C ILE A 105 2.83 -5.76 -7.26
N ILE A 106 3.82 -5.28 -8.01
CA ILE A 106 4.27 -5.93 -9.25
C ILE A 106 4.75 -7.36 -8.96
N ALA A 107 5.62 -7.54 -7.96
CA ALA A 107 6.17 -8.84 -7.59
C ALA A 107 5.07 -9.81 -7.11
N TYR A 108 4.08 -9.33 -6.37
CA TYR A 108 2.95 -10.14 -5.91
C TYR A 108 2.12 -10.63 -7.09
N LEU A 109 1.73 -9.72 -8.00
CA LEU A 109 0.91 -10.08 -9.16
C LEU A 109 1.61 -11.11 -10.07
N TRP A 110 2.95 -11.02 -10.19
CA TRP A 110 3.79 -11.98 -10.91
C TRP A 110 4.15 -13.26 -10.15
N GLY A 111 3.69 -13.41 -8.90
CA GLY A 111 3.96 -14.62 -8.10
C GLY A 111 5.42 -14.78 -7.64
N LYS A 112 6.22 -13.70 -7.61
CA LYS A 112 7.62 -13.73 -7.20
C LYS A 112 7.74 -13.56 -5.68
N GLY A 113 7.60 -14.68 -4.95
CA GLY A 113 7.53 -14.69 -3.48
C GLY A 113 8.72 -14.04 -2.76
N ALA A 114 9.96 -14.36 -3.15
CA ALA A 114 11.16 -13.81 -2.49
C ALA A 114 11.28 -12.28 -2.69
N VAL A 115 11.08 -11.81 -3.92
CA VAL A 115 11.11 -10.37 -4.26
C VAL A 115 10.01 -9.62 -3.52
N ARG A 116 8.81 -10.21 -3.43
CA ARG A 116 7.70 -9.69 -2.65
C ARG A 116 8.11 -9.49 -1.18
N THR A 117 8.66 -10.50 -0.52
CA THR A 117 9.05 -10.41 0.90
C THR A 117 10.13 -9.34 1.15
N PHE A 118 11.07 -9.20 0.22
CA PHE A 118 12.10 -8.16 0.30
C PHE A 118 11.49 -6.75 0.33
N PHE A 119 10.66 -6.41 -0.67
CA PHE A 119 10.00 -5.10 -0.72
C PHE A 119 8.96 -4.89 0.38
N TRP A 120 8.30 -5.96 0.84
CA TRP A 120 7.43 -5.92 2.01
C TRP A 120 8.20 -5.47 3.24
N THR A 121 9.39 -6.04 3.46
CA THR A 121 10.24 -5.73 4.61
C THR A 121 10.70 -4.28 4.58
N ILE A 122 11.12 -3.78 3.41
CA ILE A 122 11.50 -2.36 3.24
C ILE A 122 10.33 -1.43 3.60
N GLY A 123 9.13 -1.70 3.07
CA GLY A 123 7.95 -0.89 3.37
C GLY A 123 7.57 -0.95 4.85
N PHE A 124 7.63 -2.13 5.46
CA PHE A 124 7.34 -2.32 6.89
C PHE A 124 8.32 -1.54 7.78
N LEU A 125 9.62 -1.66 7.51
CA LEU A 125 10.65 -0.93 8.24
C LEU A 125 10.52 0.59 8.04
N ALA A 126 10.22 1.05 6.83
CA ALA A 126 9.99 2.48 6.59
C ALA A 126 8.82 3.02 7.44
N THR A 127 7.70 2.30 7.50
CA THR A 127 6.56 2.65 8.35
C THR A 127 6.92 2.61 9.83
N PHE A 128 7.64 1.59 10.28
CA PHE A 128 8.07 1.46 11.67
C PHE A 128 8.98 2.60 12.10
N VAL A 129 10.01 2.91 11.30
CA VAL A 129 10.95 4.02 11.55
C VAL A 129 10.21 5.36 11.57
N LEU A 130 9.24 5.56 10.66
CA LEU A 130 8.42 6.77 10.63
C LEU A 130 7.60 6.93 11.93
N PHE A 131 7.09 5.84 12.49
CA PHE A 131 6.33 5.85 13.74
C PHE A 131 7.21 6.23 14.94
N ILE A 132 8.47 5.78 14.96
CA ILE A 132 9.38 6.06 16.07
C ILE A 132 10.12 7.39 15.96
N LEU A 133 10.13 8.00 14.77
CA LEU A 133 10.92 9.20 14.47
C LEU A 133 10.68 10.36 15.46
N PRO A 134 9.44 10.61 15.94
CA PRO A 134 9.18 11.62 16.98
C PRO A 134 9.88 11.38 18.32
N PHE A 135 10.08 10.12 18.74
CA PHE A 135 10.72 9.82 20.02
C PHE A 135 12.22 10.14 20.00
N ALA A 136 12.83 10.19 18.81
CA ALA A 136 14.24 10.52 18.64
C ALA A 136 14.51 12.04 18.60
N THR A 137 13.46 12.86 18.43
CA THR A 137 13.56 14.32 18.45
C THR A 137 13.35 14.81 19.89
N ASN A 138 14.44 15.23 20.55
CA ASN A 138 14.37 15.98 21.80
C ASN A 138 13.98 17.43 21.50
N TYR A 139 12.97 17.96 22.21
CA TYR A 139 12.53 19.36 22.13
C TYR A 139 13.59 20.33 22.64
#